data_AF-A0A1I3AJI0-F1
#
_entry.id   AF-A0A1I3AJI0-F1
#
_cell.length_a   1.000
_cell.length_b   1.000
_cell.length_c   1.000
_cell.angle_alpha   90.00
_cell.angle_beta   90.00
_cell.angle_gamma   90.00
#
_symmetry.space_group_name_H-M   'P 1'
#
loop_
_entity.id
_entity.type
_entity.pdbx_description
1 polymer ?
#
loop_
_entity_poly.entity_id
_entity_poly.type
_entity_poly.pdbx_seq_one_letter_code
_entity_poly.pdbx_strand_id
1 'polypeptide(L)'
;MSSDAVHGIGNSNIYNPDEVKNTFNDNLDKDAFLKLLTTQLSNQDPLNPMEDREFIAQMAQFSSLEQMQNMNESMKTNHEDMMEHMKIMNNNMVEGHATVAVQIGSLAEVLEAYLATHEDGDEIETDKDEEVNEEAGVENTENTTD
;
A
#
# COMPACT_ATOMS: atom_id res chain seq x y z
N MET A 1 25.66 -9.68 -19.05
CA MET A 1 26.82 -9.19 -18.28
C MET A 1 26.43 -7.82 -17.73
N SER A 2 25.75 -7.80 -16.57
CA SER A 2 26.34 -7.76 -15.23
C SER A 2 26.89 -6.38 -14.89
N SER A 3 26.09 -5.57 -14.19
CA SER A 3 26.50 -5.07 -12.88
C SER A 3 25.26 -4.60 -12.13
N ASP A 4 24.93 -5.39 -11.13
CA ASP A 4 23.96 -5.15 -10.08
C ASP A 4 24.11 -3.76 -9.44
N ALA A 5 23.00 -3.02 -9.39
CA ALA A 5 22.77 -2.01 -8.37
C ALA A 5 21.87 -2.64 -7.29
N VAL A 6 22.43 -3.61 -6.57
CA VAL A 6 21.83 -4.20 -5.36
C VAL A 6 21.87 -3.17 -4.23
N HIS A 7 20.67 -2.75 -3.84
CA HIS A 7 20.19 -2.59 -2.46
C HIS A 7 21.17 -2.06 -1.40
N GLY A 8 20.92 -0.83 -0.97
CA GLY A 8 21.16 -0.38 0.40
C GLY A 8 19.87 0.20 0.96
N ILE A 9 19.08 -0.61 1.67
CA ILE A 9 18.05 -0.13 2.59
C ILE A 9 18.79 0.62 3.71
N GLY A 10 19.02 1.90 3.49
CA GLY A 10 19.37 2.83 4.55
C GLY A 10 18.07 3.31 5.18
N ASN A 11 17.75 2.78 6.36
CA ASN A 11 16.72 3.33 7.22
C ASN A 11 17.20 4.70 7.74
N SER A 12 17.15 5.73 6.90
CA SER A 12 17.25 7.11 7.35
C SER A 12 15.84 7.57 7.68
N ASN A 13 15.54 7.62 8.98
CA ASN A 13 14.50 8.52 9.46
C ASN A 13 14.90 9.93 9.00
N ILE A 14 14.41 10.34 7.84
CA ILE A 14 14.49 11.73 7.39
C ILE A 14 13.47 12.44 8.27
N TYR A 15 13.93 12.96 9.41
CA TYR A 15 13.22 13.99 10.12
C TYR A 15 13.07 15.15 9.14
N ASN A 16 11.89 15.28 8.55
CA ASN A 16 11.54 16.41 7.71
C ASN A 16 11.09 17.54 8.65
N PRO A 17 11.95 18.54 8.92
CA PRO A 17 11.61 19.61 9.88
C PRO A 17 10.47 20.51 9.36
N ASP A 18 10.05 20.35 8.11
CA ASP A 18 8.96 21.12 7.52
C ASP A 18 7.58 20.45 7.72
N GLU A 19 7.51 19.14 7.98
CA GLU A 19 6.26 18.47 8.44
C GLU A 19 5.94 18.78 9.90
N VAL A 20 6.96 19.00 10.73
CA VAL A 20 6.78 19.34 12.15
C VAL A 20 6.34 20.78 12.34
N LYS A 21 6.65 21.69 11.39
CA LYS A 21 6.26 23.10 11.50
C LYS A 21 4.77 23.36 11.32
N ASN A 22 4.08 22.59 10.48
CA ASN A 22 2.64 22.79 10.25
C ASN A 22 1.78 22.23 11.39
N THR A 23 2.17 21.10 12.00
CA THR A 23 1.40 20.52 13.11
C THR A 23 1.62 21.24 14.44
N PHE A 24 2.77 21.89 14.64
CA PHE A 24 3.07 22.60 15.89
C PHE A 24 2.39 23.98 15.98
N ASN A 25 2.12 24.65 14.85
CA ASN A 25 1.40 25.93 14.83
C ASN A 25 -0.12 25.74 15.02
N ASP A 26 -0.74 24.80 14.32
CA ASP A 26 -2.20 24.57 14.39
C ASP A 26 -2.68 24.18 15.80
N ASN A 27 -1.89 23.39 16.53
CA ASN A 27 -2.23 22.99 17.89
C ASN A 27 -1.98 24.12 18.91
N LEU A 28 -0.96 24.97 18.69
CA LEU A 28 -0.70 26.12 19.55
C LEU A 28 -1.81 27.16 19.47
N ASP A 29 -2.37 27.42 18.28
CA ASP A 29 -3.43 28.40 18.09
C ASP A 29 -4.76 27.96 18.71
N LYS A 30 -5.10 26.67 18.65
CA LYS A 30 -6.27 26.10 19.35
C LYS A 30 -6.14 26.18 20.87
N ASP A 31 -4.98 25.86 21.43
CA ASP A 31 -4.74 25.90 22.87
C ASP A 31 -4.68 27.34 23.40
N ALA A 32 -4.05 28.25 22.65
CA ALA A 32 -4.06 29.69 22.94
C ALA A 32 -5.49 30.26 22.89
N PHE A 33 -6.30 29.81 21.92
CA PHE A 33 -7.71 30.17 21.79
C PHE A 33 -8.56 29.68 22.97
N LEU A 34 -8.47 28.40 23.35
CA LEU A 34 -9.21 27.86 24.51
C LEU A 34 -8.81 28.56 25.81
N LYS A 35 -7.54 28.94 25.94
CA LYS A 35 -7.03 29.70 27.08
C LYS A 35 -7.56 31.13 27.10
N LEU A 36 -7.64 31.79 25.94
CA LEU A 36 -8.23 33.13 25.82
C LEU A 36 -9.73 33.09 26.13
N LEU A 37 -10.46 32.09 25.61
CA LEU A 37 -11.88 31.86 25.87
C LEU A 37 -12.13 31.62 27.37
N THR A 38 -11.33 30.78 28.01
CA THR A 38 -11.46 30.48 29.45
C THR A 38 -11.12 31.70 30.31
N THR A 39 -10.14 32.50 29.87
CA THR A 39 -9.74 33.74 30.55
C THR A 39 -10.83 34.81 30.44
N GLN A 40 -11.43 34.97 29.26
CA GLN A 40 -12.57 35.88 29.07
C GLN A 40 -13.78 35.40 29.87
N LEU A 41 -14.14 34.11 29.83
CA LEU A 41 -15.25 33.56 30.63
C LEU A 41 -15.07 33.82 32.15
N SER A 42 -13.83 33.85 32.63
CA SER A 42 -13.49 34.07 34.03
C SER A 42 -13.45 35.55 34.44
N ASN A 43 -13.33 36.49 33.49
CA ASN A 43 -13.16 37.94 33.74
C ASN A 43 -14.32 38.82 33.26
N GLN A 44 -15.41 38.25 32.73
CA GLN A 44 -16.56 39.04 32.24
C GLN A 44 -17.42 39.54 33.42
N ASP A 45 -17.63 40.86 33.48
CA ASP A 45 -18.73 41.45 34.24
C ASP A 45 -20.05 40.96 33.61
N PRO A 46 -20.98 40.36 34.37
CA PRO A 46 -22.21 39.74 33.86
C PRO A 46 -23.14 40.68 33.05
N LEU A 47 -22.90 41.99 33.05
CA LEU A 47 -23.77 42.97 32.41
C LEU A 47 -23.47 43.29 30.93
N ASN A 48 -22.35 42.84 30.32
CA ASN A 48 -22.10 43.05 28.88
C ASN A 48 -21.24 41.97 28.19
N PRO A 49 -21.83 40.83 27.81
CA PRO A 49 -21.06 39.70 27.29
C PRO A 49 -21.07 39.56 25.74
N MET A 50 -21.36 40.63 24.98
CA MET A 50 -21.73 40.49 23.55
C MET A 50 -20.61 40.71 22.52
N GLU A 51 -19.60 41.56 22.74
CA GLU A 51 -18.59 41.83 21.70
C GLU A 51 -17.54 40.71 21.53
N ASP A 52 -17.08 40.09 22.63
CA ASP A 52 -16.01 39.07 22.55
C ASP A 52 -16.49 37.78 21.85
N ARG A 53 -17.79 37.46 21.95
CA ARG A 53 -18.35 36.23 21.38
C ARG A 53 -18.42 36.22 19.86
N GLU A 54 -18.62 37.37 19.23
CA GLU A 54 -18.76 37.45 17.77
C GLU A 54 -17.42 37.27 17.06
N PHE A 55 -16.35 37.84 17.63
CA PHE A 55 -14.98 37.57 17.18
C PHE A 55 -14.60 36.09 17.37
N ILE A 56 -14.93 35.51 18.52
CA ILE A 56 -14.72 34.07 18.80
C ILE A 56 -15.45 33.18 17.79
N ALA A 57 -16.71 33.49 17.48
CA ALA A 57 -17.50 32.71 16.52
C ALA A 57 -16.89 32.75 15.11
N GLN A 58 -16.40 33.93 14.68
CA GLN A 58 -15.71 34.07 13.40
C GLN A 58 -14.41 33.28 13.35
N MET A 59 -13.59 33.32 14.41
CA MET A 59 -12.34 32.54 14.47
C MET A 59 -12.59 31.03 14.46
N ALA A 60 -13.57 30.53 15.22
CA ALA A 60 -13.94 29.12 15.19
C ALA A 60 -14.40 28.67 13.80
N GLN A 61 -15.11 29.54 13.08
CA GLN A 61 -15.50 29.30 11.70
C GLN A 61 -14.28 29.22 10.76
N PHE A 62 -13.32 30.12 10.92
CA PHE A 62 -12.06 30.08 10.15
C PHE A 62 -11.24 28.82 10.46
N SER A 63 -11.03 28.46 11.72
CA SER A 63 -10.29 27.24 12.08
C SER A 63 -10.96 25.97 11.58
N SER A 64 -12.30 25.94 11.50
CA SER A 64 -13.04 24.82 10.94
C SER A 64 -12.85 24.71 9.41
N LEU A 65 -12.81 25.86 8.72
CA LEU A 65 -12.54 25.91 7.27
C LEU A 65 -11.10 25.50 6.96
N GLU A 66 -10.13 25.97 7.74
CA GLU A 66 -8.72 25.59 7.62
C GLU A 66 -8.54 24.09 7.86
N GLN A 67 -9.15 23.54 8.92
CA GLN A 67 -9.11 22.09 9.17
C GLN A 67 -9.74 21.29 8.02
N MET A 68 -10.81 21.81 7.41
CA MET A 68 -11.42 21.19 6.22
C MET A 68 -10.49 21.28 4.99
N GLN A 69 -9.77 22.38 4.81
CA GLN A 69 -8.76 22.52 3.75
C GLN A 69 -7.60 21.53 3.96
N ASN A 70 -7.04 21.47 5.17
CA ASN A 70 -5.98 20.52 5.54
C ASN A 70 -6.41 19.07 5.32
N MET A 71 -7.67 18.74 5.64
CA MET A 71 -8.25 17.42 5.38
C MET A 71 -8.37 17.14 3.88
N ASN A 72 -8.83 18.11 3.08
CA ASN A 72 -8.91 17.97 1.63
C ASN A 72 -7.53 17.78 0.99
N GLU A 73 -6.52 18.50 1.45
CA GLU A 73 -5.12 18.34 1.01
C GLU A 73 -4.61 16.94 1.35
N SER A 74 -4.81 16.48 2.58
CA SER A 74 -4.44 15.13 3.00
C SER A 74 -5.14 14.05 2.16
N MET A 75 -6.42 14.23 1.85
CA MET A 75 -7.17 13.33 0.97
C MET A 75 -6.61 13.31 -0.46
N LYS A 76 -6.20 14.47 -0.98
CA LYS A 76 -5.58 14.58 -2.30
C LYS A 76 -4.23 13.85 -2.35
N THR A 77 -3.38 14.05 -1.35
CA THR A 77 -2.10 13.34 -1.24
C THR A 77 -2.31 11.82 -1.16
N ASN A 78 -3.22 11.36 -0.30
CA ASN A 78 -3.53 9.92 -0.19
C ASN A 78 -4.05 9.34 -1.51
N HIS A 79 -4.83 10.12 -2.28
CA HIS A 79 -5.33 9.70 -3.59
C HIS A 79 -4.18 9.58 -4.61
N GLU A 80 -3.27 10.54 -4.63
CA GLU A 80 -2.07 10.51 -5.49
C GLU A 80 -1.17 9.32 -5.15
N ASP A 81 -0.93 9.05 -3.86
CA ASP A 81 -0.14 7.90 -3.39
C ASP A 81 -0.76 6.56 -3.81
N MET A 82 -2.09 6.44 -3.70
CA MET A 82 -2.81 5.23 -4.13
C MET A 82 -2.66 5.00 -5.63
N MET A 83 -2.73 6.07 -6.44
CA MET A 83 -2.56 5.97 -7.89
C MET A 83 -1.14 5.56 -8.27
N GLU A 84 -0.12 6.11 -7.61
CA GLU A 84 1.27 5.72 -7.85
C GLU A 84 1.51 4.26 -7.42
N HIS A 85 0.93 3.82 -6.30
CA HIS A 85 1.02 2.42 -5.88
C HIS A 85 0.39 1.47 -6.92
N MET A 86 -0.78 1.81 -7.46
CA MET A 86 -1.43 1.02 -8.51
C MET A 86 -0.57 0.94 -9.78
N LYS A 87 0.10 2.03 -10.15
CA LYS A 87 1.02 2.06 -11.30
C LYS A 87 2.25 1.19 -11.06
N ILE A 88 2.84 1.22 -9.87
CA ILE A 88 3.96 0.35 -9.50
C ILE A 88 3.53 -1.12 -9.54
N MET A 89 2.36 -1.45 -8.98
CA MET A 89 1.82 -2.80 -9.02
C MET A 89 1.61 -3.28 -10.45
N ASN A 90 1.04 -2.43 -11.32
CA ASN A 90 0.85 -2.74 -12.73
C ASN A 90 2.19 -3.00 -13.43
N ASN A 91 3.18 -2.12 -13.23
CA ASN A 91 4.52 -2.25 -13.80
C ASN A 91 5.19 -3.55 -13.34
N ASN A 92 5.15 -3.86 -12.05
CA ASN A 92 5.74 -5.08 -11.50
C ASN A 92 5.08 -6.34 -12.08
N MET A 93 3.76 -6.34 -12.28
CA MET A 93 3.04 -7.45 -12.90
C MET A 93 3.45 -7.64 -14.36
N VAL A 94 3.56 -6.55 -15.12
CA VAL A 94 4.03 -6.57 -16.51
C VAL A 94 5.46 -7.09 -16.60
N GLU A 95 6.35 -6.63 -15.73
CA GLU A 95 7.75 -7.08 -15.67
C GLU A 95 7.87 -8.57 -15.32
N GLY A 96 7.06 -9.04 -14.36
CA GLY A 96 6.99 -10.45 -14.02
C GLY A 96 6.54 -11.31 -15.21
N HIS A 97 5.50 -10.88 -15.93
CA HIS A 97 5.04 -11.57 -17.14
C HIS A 97 6.10 -11.58 -18.24
N ALA A 98 6.79 -10.46 -18.46
CA ALA A 98 7.85 -10.37 -19.45
C ALA A 98 9.01 -11.32 -19.11
N THR A 99 9.40 -11.40 -17.84
CA THR A 99 10.47 -12.29 -17.37
C THR A 99 10.13 -13.76 -17.61
N VAL A 100 8.91 -14.18 -17.28
CA VAL A 100 8.44 -15.55 -17.55
C VAL A 100 8.43 -15.84 -19.05
N ALA A 101 7.95 -14.91 -19.87
CA ALA A 101 7.95 -15.07 -21.33
C ALA A 101 9.38 -15.25 -21.90
N VAL A 102 10.34 -14.45 -21.40
CA VAL A 102 11.77 -14.58 -21.78
C VAL A 102 12.33 -15.95 -21.37
N GLN A 103 12.02 -16.42 -20.16
CA GLN A 103 12.46 -17.74 -19.69
C GLN A 103 11.90 -18.87 -20.57
N ILE A 104 10.61 -18.83 -20.91
CA ILE A 104 9.97 -19.81 -21.80
C ILE A 104 10.65 -19.79 -23.18
N GLY A 105 10.91 -18.61 -23.73
CA GLY A 105 11.62 -18.46 -25.01
C GLY A 105 13.01 -19.10 -24.97
N SER A 106 13.79 -18.83 -23.91
CA SER A 106 15.12 -19.43 -23.75
C SER A 106 15.07 -20.96 -23.63
N LEU A 107 14.05 -21.52 -22.98
CA LEU A 107 13.87 -22.97 -22.89
C LEU A 107 13.53 -23.58 -24.26
N ALA A 108 12.68 -22.91 -25.04
CA ALA A 108 12.35 -23.34 -26.40
C ALA A 108 13.59 -23.36 -27.30
N GLU A 109 14.43 -22.32 -27.26
CA GLU A 109 15.70 -22.27 -27.99
C GLU A 109 16.64 -23.43 -27.61
N VAL A 110 16.75 -23.74 -26.32
CA VAL A 110 17.56 -24.87 -25.84
C VAL A 110 17.00 -26.21 -26.33
N LEU A 111 15.68 -26.40 -26.30
CA LEU A 111 15.03 -27.60 -26.80
C LEU A 111 15.22 -27.79 -28.31
N GLU A 112 15.06 -26.73 -29.09
CA GLU A 112 15.30 -26.75 -30.54
C GLU A 112 16.75 -27.12 -30.86
N ALA A 113 17.71 -26.53 -30.15
CA ALA A 113 19.13 -26.85 -30.31
C ALA A 113 19.46 -28.31 -29.92
N TYR A 114 18.84 -28.82 -28.86
CA TYR A 114 18.99 -30.21 -28.44
C TYR A 114 18.46 -31.19 -29.50
N LEU A 115 17.24 -30.95 -30.00
CA LEU A 115 16.62 -31.79 -31.02
C LEU A 115 17.38 -31.77 -32.35
N ALA A 116 17.86 -30.60 -32.78
CA ALA A 116 18.64 -30.46 -34.01
C ALA A 116 19.99 -31.22 -34.00
N THR A 117 20.49 -31.58 -32.80
CA THR A 117 21.73 -32.36 -32.65
C THR A 117 21.49 -33.87 -32.46
N HIS A 118 20.22 -34.31 -32.35
CA HIS A 118 19.81 -35.69 -32.09
C HIS A 118 18.78 -36.20 -33.12
N GLU A 119 18.94 -35.85 -34.42
CA GLU A 119 18.00 -36.20 -35.50
C GLU A 119 17.84 -37.71 -35.81
N ASP A 120 18.62 -38.61 -35.20
CA ASP A 120 18.39 -40.05 -35.28
C ASP A 120 17.74 -40.52 -33.96
N GLY A 121 16.43 -40.77 -34.02
CA GLY A 121 15.62 -41.13 -32.86
C GLY A 121 16.07 -42.43 -32.19
N ASP A 122 16.62 -42.32 -30.99
CA ASP A 122 16.38 -43.35 -29.98
C ASP A 122 14.94 -43.13 -29.51
N GLU A 123 14.06 -44.09 -29.80
CA GLU A 123 12.73 -44.15 -29.19
C GLU A 123 12.91 -44.03 -27.67
N ILE A 124 12.21 -43.08 -27.04
CA ILE A 124 12.06 -43.09 -25.59
C ILE A 124 11.34 -44.40 -25.26
N GLU A 125 12.07 -45.43 -24.82
CA GLU A 125 11.48 -46.61 -24.23
C GLU A 125 10.69 -46.15 -23.00
N THR A 126 9.38 -46.00 -23.17
CA THR A 126 8.47 -45.95 -22.03
C THR A 126 8.46 -47.37 -21.48
N ASP A 127 9.14 -47.64 -20.38
CA ASP A 127 8.89 -48.83 -19.58
C ASP A 127 7.38 -48.86 -19.25
N LYS A 128 6.63 -49.73 -19.93
CA LYS A 128 5.17 -49.84 -19.79
C LYS A 128 4.74 -50.75 -18.63
N ASP A 129 5.67 -51.13 -17.77
CA ASP A 129 5.44 -52.16 -16.75
C ASP A 129 5.50 -51.60 -15.31
N GLU A 130 4.88 -50.45 -15.06
CA GLU A 130 4.38 -50.13 -13.70
C GLU A 130 2.84 -50.23 -13.72
N GLU A 131 2.38 -51.48 -13.60
CA GLU A 131 0.99 -51.81 -13.33
C GLU A 131 0.63 -51.25 -11.94
N VAL A 132 0.04 -50.04 -11.93
CA VAL A 132 -0.57 -49.46 -10.73
C VAL A 132 -1.78 -50.32 -10.37
N ASN A 133 -1.59 -51.22 -9.41
CA ASN A 133 -2.66 -52.04 -8.87
C ASN A 133 -3.60 -51.15 -8.05
N GLU A 134 -4.66 -50.65 -8.67
CA GLU A 134 -5.82 -50.05 -7.98
C GLU A 134 -6.57 -51.15 -7.21
N GLU A 135 -6.15 -51.43 -5.98
CA GLU A 135 -7.04 -52.05 -5.01
C GLU A 135 -8.05 -51.01 -4.53
N ALA A 136 -9.22 -51.03 -5.17
CA ALA A 136 -10.43 -50.33 -4.75
C ALA A 136 -10.91 -50.85 -3.37
N GLY A 137 -10.40 -50.25 -2.30
CA GLY A 137 -10.96 -50.35 -0.96
C GLY A 137 -12.06 -49.31 -0.75
N VAL A 138 -13.26 -49.57 -1.29
CA VAL A 138 -14.45 -48.78 -0.94
C VAL A 138 -14.93 -49.24 0.45
N GLU A 139 -14.41 -48.63 1.52
CA GLU A 139 -15.09 -48.65 2.81
C GLU A 139 -16.14 -47.54 2.85
N ASN A 140 -17.36 -47.94 2.49
CA ASN A 140 -18.56 -47.25 2.92
C ASN A 140 -18.68 -47.39 4.44
N THR A 141 -18.50 -46.30 5.17
CA THR A 141 -19.14 -46.14 6.47
C THR A 141 -20.19 -45.04 6.36
N GLU A 142 -21.41 -45.46 6.01
CA GLU A 142 -22.61 -44.77 6.44
C GLU A 142 -22.62 -44.68 7.97
N ASN A 143 -22.74 -43.47 8.52
CA ASN A 143 -23.42 -43.20 9.79
C ASN A 143 -23.53 -41.66 9.96
N THR A 144 -24.61 -41.03 9.51
CA THR A 144 -25.78 -40.61 10.33
C THR A 144 -25.41 -39.98 11.68
N THR A 145 -25.74 -38.71 11.87
CA THR A 145 -26.86 -38.22 12.71
C THR A 145 -26.58 -36.81 13.25
N ASP A 146 -27.58 -35.94 13.08
CA ASP A 146 -27.88 -34.62 13.68
C ASP A 146 -26.90 -33.45 13.54
#